data_AF-A0A232FG64-F1
#
_entry.id   AF-A0A232FG64-F1
#
_cell.length_a   1.000
_cell.length_b   1.000
_cell.length_c   1.000
_cell.angle_alpha   90.00
_cell.angle_beta   90.00
_cell.angle_gamma   90.00
#
_symmetry.space_group_name_H-M   'P 1'
#
loop_
_entity.id
_entity.type
_entity.pdbx_description
1 polymer ?
#
loop_
_entity_poly.entity_id
_entity_poly.type
_entity_poly.pdbx_seq_one_letter_code
_entity_poly.pdbx_strand_id
1 'polypeptide(L)'
;YISLSYATLVCGNCLNFIIIPIVSATWTPPLYAWYPCNMSISICYWSCYLHQSTGFLTIGAVHVACETLVTGFILQICAQLEVLNHRVLSINLKIQNLALREKDKNKIFLYESFLTNACITDHNSILKFAELLSETFLQVLFIQFCASLSVIGTSIYLLTTIKVYSADFVITTLYLICLLNQMLLYCWYSNQVLLNSRELFRSIYNTDWITLHSKTQKTLLLMMLMASSPIQLFKGAIIKVNLDAFLNVLKFSYSAFNILKNPSKDLN
;
A
#
# COMPACT_ATOMS: atom_id res chain seq x y z
N TYR A 1 6.58 2.48 9.85
CA TYR A 1 7.78 3.18 9.33
C TYR A 1 7.56 3.63 7.89
N ILE A 2 7.26 2.74 6.95
CA ILE A 2 7.05 3.08 5.51
C ILE A 2 5.95 4.13 5.28
N SER A 3 4.81 4.01 5.98
CA SER A 3 3.72 5.00 5.90
C SER A 3 4.12 6.37 6.45
N LEU A 4 4.90 6.40 7.54
CA LEU A 4 5.39 7.64 8.14
C LEU A 4 6.42 8.31 7.22
N SER A 5 7.35 7.55 6.65
CA SER A 5 8.32 8.08 5.68
C SER A 5 7.62 8.65 4.45
N TYR A 6 6.58 7.98 3.95
CA TYR A 6 5.76 8.49 2.86
C TYR A 6 5.08 9.83 3.23
N ALA A 7 4.40 9.90 4.38
CA ALA A 7 3.75 11.13 4.84
C ALA A 7 4.76 12.29 5.00
N THR A 8 5.96 12.02 5.53
CA THR A 8 7.01 13.04 5.65
C THR A 8 7.51 13.52 4.28
N LEU A 9 7.61 12.64 3.29
CA LEU A 9 8.01 13.01 1.93
C LEU A 9 6.95 13.87 1.26
N VAL A 10 5.66 13.58 1.45
CA VAL A 10 4.58 14.42 0.92
C VAL A 10 4.61 15.80 1.56
N CYS A 11 4.70 15.88 2.89
CA CYS A 11 4.82 17.16 3.59
C CYS A 11 6.04 17.96 3.10
N GLY A 12 7.19 17.30 2.90
CA GLY A 12 8.38 17.93 2.33
C GLY A 12 8.16 18.50 0.92
N ASN A 13 7.45 17.77 0.05
CA ASN A 13 7.11 18.26 -1.28
C ASN A 13 6.15 19.46 -1.24
N CYS A 14 5.15 19.43 -0.35
CA CYS A 14 4.25 20.58 -0.14
C CYS A 14 4.99 21.81 0.39
N LEU A 15 5.94 21.64 1.32
CA LEU A 15 6.75 22.73 1.83
C LEU A 15 7.68 23.31 0.75
N ASN A 16 8.31 22.45 -0.05
CA ASN A 16 9.15 22.89 -1.18
C ASN A 16 8.34 23.78 -2.12
N PHE A 17 7.14 23.36 -2.50
CA PHE A 17 6.25 24.12 -3.39
C PHE A 17 5.92 25.53 -2.86
N ILE A 18 5.77 25.69 -1.54
CA ILE A 18 5.52 27.00 -0.91
C ILE A 18 6.81 27.83 -0.82
N ILE A 19 7.95 27.22 -0.55
CA ILE A 19 9.20 27.95 -0.24
C ILE A 19 9.90 28.45 -1.51
N ILE A 20 9.85 27.71 -2.63
CA ILE A 20 10.62 28.04 -3.84
C ILE A 20 10.29 29.42 -4.44
N PRO A 21 9.02 29.83 -4.62
CA PRO A 21 8.71 31.15 -5.16
C PRO A 21 9.21 32.28 -4.26
N ILE A 22 9.18 32.07 -2.93
CA ILE A 22 9.66 33.04 -1.95
C ILE A 22 11.18 33.17 -2.03
N VAL A 23 11.90 32.06 -2.07
CA VAL A 23 13.38 32.03 -2.08
C VAL A 23 13.95 32.50 -3.41
N SER A 24 13.30 32.16 -4.52
CA SER A 24 13.74 32.59 -5.86
C SER A 24 13.47 34.07 -6.14
N ALA A 25 12.72 34.76 -5.27
CA ALA A 25 12.30 36.16 -5.41
C ALA A 25 11.68 36.48 -6.79
N THR A 26 11.15 35.45 -7.46
CA THR A 26 10.48 35.58 -8.74
C THR A 26 9.03 35.92 -8.46
N TRP A 27 8.51 37.01 -9.04
CA TRP A 27 7.09 37.40 -8.95
C TRP A 27 6.18 36.48 -9.78
N THR A 28 6.54 35.20 -9.86
CA THR A 28 5.83 34.17 -10.61
C THR A 28 5.11 33.24 -9.63
N PRO A 29 3.80 33.01 -9.82
CA PRO A 29 3.06 32.09 -8.99
C PRO A 29 3.62 30.65 -9.12
N PRO A 30 3.52 29.82 -8.06
CA PRO A 30 4.08 28.46 -8.06
C PRO A 30 3.47 27.53 -9.10
N LEU A 31 2.22 27.77 -9.53
CA LEU A 31 1.62 27.12 -10.70
C LEU A 31 1.30 28.13 -11.78
N TYR A 32 1.67 27.80 -13.01
CA TYR A 32 1.25 28.54 -14.19
C TYR A 32 -0.26 28.31 -14.41
N ALA A 33 -1.05 29.33 -14.09
CA ALA A 33 -2.50 29.31 -14.27
C ALA A 33 -2.96 30.69 -14.74
N TRP A 34 -4.04 30.69 -15.53
CA TRP A 34 -4.67 31.93 -15.98
C TRP A 34 -5.53 32.50 -14.85
N TYR A 35 -5.34 33.78 -14.54
CA TYR A 35 -6.14 34.52 -13.59
C TYR A 35 -6.75 35.77 -14.24
N PRO A 36 -7.96 36.18 -13.81
CA PRO A 36 -8.62 37.37 -14.35
C PRO A 36 -7.95 38.69 -13.93
N CYS A 37 -7.02 38.67 -12.97
CA CYS A 37 -6.30 39.83 -12.46
C CYS A 37 -4.83 39.86 -12.90
N ASN A 38 -4.27 41.06 -13.08
CA ASN A 38 -2.88 41.21 -13.50
C ASN A 38 -1.93 40.93 -12.32
N MET A 39 -1.00 39.99 -12.49
CA MET A 39 -0.05 39.56 -11.45
C MET A 39 0.99 40.65 -11.09
N SER A 40 1.11 41.70 -11.89
CA SER A 40 1.92 42.87 -11.54
C SER A 40 1.37 43.65 -10.34
N ILE A 41 0.10 43.45 -9.97
CA ILE A 41 -0.54 44.11 -8.82
C ILE A 41 -0.30 43.27 -7.57
N SER A 42 0.31 43.86 -6.53
CA SER A 42 0.71 43.17 -5.29
C SER A 42 -0.46 42.45 -4.59
N ILE A 43 -1.62 43.09 -4.46
CA ILE A 43 -2.80 42.48 -3.82
C ILE A 43 -3.29 41.24 -4.59
N CYS A 44 -3.23 41.29 -5.93
CA CYS A 44 -3.65 40.20 -6.80
C CYS A 44 -2.66 39.03 -6.70
N TYR A 45 -1.36 39.32 -6.72
CA TYR A 45 -0.32 38.31 -6.53
C TYR A 45 -0.48 37.55 -5.21
N TRP A 46 -0.56 38.25 -4.07
CA TRP A 46 -0.68 37.61 -2.76
C TRP A 46 -1.98 36.82 -2.60
N SER A 47 -3.09 37.32 -3.15
CA SER A 47 -4.37 36.60 -3.13
C SER A 47 -4.29 35.29 -3.92
N CYS A 48 -3.73 35.33 -5.14
CA CYS A 48 -3.52 34.14 -5.97
C CYS A 48 -2.54 33.16 -5.33
N TYR A 49 -1.46 33.67 -4.74
CA TYR A 49 -0.46 32.87 -4.04
C TYR A 49 -1.06 32.12 -2.84
N LEU A 50 -1.86 32.79 -2.01
CA LEU A 50 -2.56 32.17 -0.89
C LEU A 50 -3.58 31.13 -1.38
N HIS A 51 -4.33 31.44 -2.43
CA HIS A 51 -5.26 30.49 -3.05
C HIS A 51 -4.53 29.23 -3.56
N GLN A 52 -3.42 29.38 -4.30
CA GLN A 52 -2.65 28.24 -4.80
C GLN A 52 -2.02 27.43 -3.66
N SER A 53 -1.47 28.10 -2.64
CA SER A 53 -0.83 27.43 -1.51
C SER A 53 -1.85 26.64 -0.68
N THR A 54 -3.01 27.22 -0.39
CA THR A 54 -4.09 26.53 0.33
C THR A 54 -4.67 25.37 -0.49
N GLY A 55 -4.87 25.56 -1.80
CA GLY A 55 -5.30 24.50 -2.69
C GLY A 55 -4.31 23.33 -2.76
N PHE A 56 -3.01 23.61 -2.85
CA PHE A 56 -2.00 22.55 -2.88
C PHE A 56 -1.92 21.77 -1.56
N LEU A 57 -2.01 22.47 -0.42
CA LEU A 57 -2.03 21.85 0.90
C LEU A 57 -3.27 20.97 1.10
N THR A 58 -4.45 21.42 0.68
CA THR A 58 -5.68 20.63 0.81
C THR A 58 -5.64 19.41 -0.10
N ILE A 59 -5.18 19.54 -1.36
CA ILE A 59 -5.01 18.40 -2.27
C ILE A 59 -4.00 17.40 -1.70
N GLY A 60 -2.84 17.86 -1.22
CA GLY A 60 -1.84 16.99 -0.59
C GLY A 60 -2.38 16.25 0.63
N ALA A 61 -3.13 16.93 1.50
CA ALA A 61 -3.75 16.32 2.67
C ALA A 61 -4.81 15.28 2.30
N VAL A 62 -5.68 15.58 1.33
CA VAL A 62 -6.70 14.64 0.84
C VAL A 62 -6.04 13.42 0.20
N HIS A 63 -4.99 13.62 -0.60
CA HIS A 63 -4.24 12.53 -1.22
C HIS A 63 -3.67 11.58 -0.15
N VAL A 64 -2.94 12.12 0.84
CA VAL A 64 -2.40 11.32 1.95
C VAL A 64 -3.52 10.61 2.72
N ALA A 65 -4.64 11.28 3.00
CA ALA A 65 -5.77 10.68 3.70
C ALA A 65 -6.37 9.49 2.92
N CYS A 66 -6.61 9.64 1.62
CA CYS A 66 -7.14 8.57 0.78
C CYS A 66 -6.20 7.37 0.72
N GLU A 67 -4.89 7.60 0.54
CA GLU A 67 -3.92 6.50 0.44
C GLU A 67 -3.69 5.79 1.77
N THR A 68 -3.62 6.53 2.86
CA THR A 68 -3.53 5.96 4.21
C THR A 68 -4.78 5.17 4.59
N LEU A 69 -5.95 5.58 4.12
CA LEU A 69 -7.20 4.83 4.31
C LEU A 69 -7.16 3.47 3.60
N VAL A 70 -6.82 3.44 2.30
CA VAL A 70 -6.74 2.17 1.53
C VAL A 70 -5.73 1.23 2.17
N THR A 71 -4.56 1.76 2.53
CA THR A 71 -3.46 0.97 3.08
C THR A 71 -3.75 0.53 4.52
N GLY A 72 -4.50 1.32 5.27
CA GLY A 72 -5.09 0.95 6.55
C GLY A 72 -6.03 -0.25 6.44
N PHE A 73 -6.88 -0.31 5.41
CA PHE A 73 -7.72 -1.49 5.18
C PHE A 73 -6.92 -2.74 4.81
N ILE A 74 -5.88 -2.60 3.98
CA ILE A 74 -4.97 -3.72 3.67
C ILE A 74 -4.28 -4.21 4.95
N LEU A 75 -3.81 -3.29 5.80
CA LEU A 75 -3.19 -3.62 7.07
C LEU A 75 -4.18 -4.31 8.03
N GLN A 76 -5.45 -3.90 8.02
CA GLN A 76 -6.48 -4.55 8.82
C GLN A 76 -6.67 -6.02 8.40
N ILE A 77 -6.66 -6.33 7.09
CA ILE A 77 -6.69 -7.72 6.61
C ILE A 77 -5.47 -8.49 7.13
N CYS A 78 -4.28 -7.89 7.02
CA CYS A 78 -3.02 -8.46 7.49
C CYS A 78 -3.09 -8.83 8.99
N ALA A 79 -3.56 -7.89 9.82
CA ALA A 79 -3.70 -8.08 11.26
C ALA A 79 -4.75 -9.16 11.61
N GLN A 80 -5.89 -9.18 10.91
CA GLN A 80 -6.92 -10.20 11.14
C GLN A 80 -6.42 -11.60 10.76
N LEU A 81 -5.60 -11.73 9.72
CA LEU A 81 -4.94 -12.99 9.37
C LEU A 81 -3.95 -13.44 10.46
N GLU A 82 -3.15 -12.53 11.03
CA GLU A 82 -2.25 -12.86 12.14
C GLU A 82 -3.00 -13.32 13.39
N VAL A 83 -4.08 -12.62 13.73
CA VAL A 83 -4.97 -13.02 14.84
C VAL A 83 -5.58 -14.40 14.56
N LEU A 84 -6.04 -14.66 13.34
CA LEU A 84 -6.57 -15.96 12.94
C LEU A 84 -5.50 -17.06 13.05
N ASN A 85 -4.28 -16.83 12.55
CA ASN A 85 -3.17 -17.77 12.64
C ASN A 85 -2.88 -18.15 14.09
N HIS A 86 -2.80 -17.15 14.99
CA HIS A 86 -2.63 -17.40 16.42
C HIS A 86 -3.81 -18.14 17.04
N ARG A 87 -5.05 -17.80 16.66
CA ARG A 87 -6.26 -18.49 17.16
C ARG A 87 -6.24 -19.96 16.78
N VAL A 88 -5.95 -20.27 15.51
CA VAL A 88 -5.83 -21.64 14.99
C VAL A 88 -4.78 -22.42 15.76
N LEU A 89 -3.55 -21.88 15.90
CA LEU A 89 -2.48 -22.52 16.65
C LEU A 89 -2.85 -22.80 18.10
N SER A 90 -3.67 -21.94 18.72
CA SER A 90 -4.12 -22.09 20.09
C SER A 90 -5.27 -23.08 20.30
N ILE A 91 -5.92 -23.59 19.23
CA ILE A 91 -7.10 -24.45 19.35
C ILE A 91 -6.81 -25.68 20.19
N ASN A 92 -5.75 -26.44 19.85
CA ASN A 92 -5.46 -27.70 20.54
C ASN A 92 -5.13 -27.46 22.02
N LEU A 93 -4.31 -26.45 22.32
CA LEU A 93 -3.96 -26.08 23.69
C LEU A 93 -5.19 -25.69 24.53
N LYS A 94 -6.15 -24.94 23.95
CA LYS A 94 -7.39 -24.57 24.64
C LYS A 94 -8.26 -25.79 24.93
N ILE A 95 -8.35 -26.72 23.99
CA ILE A 95 -9.13 -27.96 24.14
C ILE A 95 -8.49 -28.87 25.19
N GLN A 96 -7.17 -29.05 25.16
CA GLN A 96 -6.45 -29.83 26.17
C GLN A 96 -6.63 -29.26 27.57
N ASN A 97 -6.50 -27.94 27.73
CA ASN A 97 -6.73 -27.27 29.02
C ASN A 97 -8.16 -27.46 29.55
N LEU A 98 -9.16 -27.46 28.67
CA LEU A 98 -10.54 -27.75 29.07
C LEU A 98 -10.72 -29.23 29.45
N ALA A 99 -10.12 -30.15 28.69
CA ALA A 99 -10.18 -31.59 28.95
C ALA A 99 -9.53 -32.00 30.30
N LEU A 100 -8.62 -31.19 30.84
CA LEU A 100 -8.08 -31.38 32.19
C LEU A 100 -9.09 -31.05 33.30
N ARG A 101 -10.05 -30.15 33.04
CA ARG A 101 -11.00 -29.63 34.03
C ARG A 101 -12.38 -30.25 33.91
N GLU A 102 -12.80 -30.55 32.69
CA GLU A 102 -14.12 -31.09 32.36
C GLU A 102 -13.97 -32.54 31.89
N LYS A 103 -14.76 -33.47 32.44
CA LYS A 103 -14.77 -34.88 32.02
C LYS A 103 -15.88 -35.21 31.04
N ASP A 104 -16.86 -34.32 30.88
CA ASP A 104 -17.96 -34.49 29.93
C ASP A 104 -17.47 -34.29 28.49
N LYS A 105 -17.35 -35.40 27.77
CA LYS A 105 -16.91 -35.42 26.36
C LYS A 105 -17.81 -34.58 25.46
N ASN A 106 -19.11 -34.47 25.76
CA ASN A 106 -20.04 -33.70 24.94
C ASN A 106 -19.75 -32.20 25.06
N LYS A 107 -19.46 -31.71 26.27
CA LYS A 107 -19.08 -30.30 26.48
C LYS A 107 -17.75 -29.95 25.82
N ILE A 108 -16.76 -30.83 25.90
CA ILE A 108 -15.47 -30.65 25.22
C ILE A 108 -15.69 -30.56 23.71
N PHE A 109 -16.49 -31.47 23.14
CA PHE A 109 -16.81 -31.45 21.71
C PHE A 109 -17.58 -30.19 21.28
N LEU A 110 -18.54 -29.72 22.08
CA LEU A 110 -19.25 -28.47 21.81
C LEU A 110 -18.30 -27.27 21.82
N TYR A 111 -17.37 -27.22 22.76
CA TYR A 111 -16.36 -26.16 22.83
C TYR A 111 -15.37 -26.20 21.66
N GLU A 112 -14.90 -27.39 21.30
CA GLU A 112 -14.07 -27.62 20.11
C GLU A 112 -14.78 -27.14 18.85
N SER A 113 -16.02 -27.59 18.62
CA SER A 113 -16.81 -27.17 17.45
C SER A 113 -17.06 -25.66 17.46
N PHE A 114 -17.26 -25.03 18.62
CA PHE A 114 -17.42 -23.59 18.75
C PHE A 114 -16.15 -22.84 18.31
N LEU A 115 -14.98 -23.24 18.81
CA LEU A 115 -13.70 -22.62 18.46
C LEU A 115 -13.39 -22.73 16.97
N THR A 116 -13.58 -23.91 16.38
CA THR A 116 -13.34 -24.14 14.96
C THR A 116 -14.32 -23.36 14.08
N ASN A 117 -15.61 -23.33 14.44
CA ASN A 117 -16.60 -22.55 13.72
C ASN A 117 -16.32 -21.04 13.79
N ALA A 118 -15.83 -20.54 14.93
CA ALA A 118 -15.41 -19.15 15.07
C ALA A 118 -14.26 -18.83 14.11
N CYS A 119 -13.22 -19.68 14.05
CA CYS A 119 -12.08 -19.48 13.13
C CYS A 119 -12.51 -19.49 11.66
N ILE A 120 -13.48 -20.32 11.28
CA ILE A 120 -14.01 -20.35 9.91
C ILE A 120 -14.82 -19.11 9.59
N THR A 121 -15.63 -18.67 10.54
CA THR A 121 -16.44 -17.45 10.37
C THR A 121 -15.52 -16.24 10.21
N ASP A 122 -14.46 -16.16 11.01
CA ASP A 122 -13.42 -15.14 10.89
C ASP A 122 -12.72 -15.21 9.53
N HIS A 123 -12.24 -16.39 9.11
CA HIS A 123 -11.59 -16.58 7.82
C HIS A 123 -12.47 -16.16 6.63
N ASN A 124 -13.74 -16.58 6.62
CA ASN A 124 -14.69 -16.20 5.59
C ASN A 124 -14.98 -14.70 5.59
N SER A 125 -14.99 -14.06 6.77
CA SER A 125 -15.18 -12.61 6.89
C SER A 125 -13.97 -11.85 6.34
N ILE A 126 -12.76 -12.34 6.60
CA ILE A 126 -11.51 -11.79 6.05
C ILE A 126 -11.50 -11.91 4.53
N LEU A 127 -11.88 -13.06 3.98
CA LEU A 127 -11.96 -13.27 2.53
C LEU A 127 -12.93 -12.29 1.87
N LYS A 128 -14.15 -12.18 2.41
CA LYS A 128 -15.16 -11.22 1.91
C LYS A 128 -14.67 -9.77 2.00
N PHE A 129 -13.98 -9.41 3.08
CA PHE A 129 -13.44 -8.07 3.23
C PHE A 129 -12.32 -7.78 2.22
N ALA A 130 -11.45 -8.76 1.95
CA ALA A 130 -10.40 -8.65 0.94
C ALA A 130 -10.95 -8.56 -0.50
N GLU A 131 -12.02 -9.29 -0.80
CA GLU A 131 -12.74 -9.22 -2.07
C GLU A 131 -13.39 -7.84 -2.24
N LEU A 132 -14.16 -7.38 -1.25
CA LEU A 132 -14.81 -6.07 -1.28
C LEU A 132 -13.80 -4.93 -1.44
N LEU A 133 -12.68 -4.99 -0.71
CA LEU A 133 -11.59 -4.02 -0.83
C LEU A 133 -11.01 -4.01 -2.25
N SER A 134 -10.76 -5.21 -2.79
CA SER A 134 -10.21 -5.34 -4.13
C SER A 134 -11.17 -4.77 -5.16
N GLU A 135 -12.44 -5.15 -5.16
CA GLU A 135 -13.46 -4.66 -6.10
C GLU A 135 -13.64 -3.13 -6.03
N THR A 136 -13.66 -2.57 -4.81
CA THR A 136 -13.89 -1.13 -4.60
C THR A 136 -12.73 -0.28 -5.11
N PHE A 137 -11.48 -0.71 -4.87
CA PHE A 137 -10.30 0.11 -5.14
C PHE A 137 -9.51 -0.30 -6.39
N LEU A 138 -9.87 -1.40 -7.06
CA LEU A 138 -9.15 -1.89 -8.26
C LEU A 138 -8.99 -0.80 -9.32
N GLN A 139 -10.10 -0.15 -9.71
CA GLN A 139 -10.07 0.87 -10.76
C GLN A 139 -9.31 2.12 -10.33
N VAL A 140 -9.48 2.56 -9.08
CA VAL A 140 -8.79 3.73 -8.53
C VAL A 140 -7.29 3.50 -8.52
N LEU A 141 -6.83 2.34 -8.02
CA LEU A 141 -5.42 1.99 -8.00
C LEU A 141 -4.86 1.81 -9.41
N PHE A 142 -5.63 1.26 -10.34
CA PHE A 142 -5.18 1.16 -11.73
C PHE A 142 -4.88 2.55 -12.34
N ILE A 143 -5.82 3.49 -12.20
CA ILE A 143 -5.63 4.87 -12.66
C ILE A 143 -4.43 5.51 -11.95
N GLN A 144 -4.31 5.32 -10.65
CA GLN A 144 -3.20 5.85 -9.86
C GLN A 144 -1.85 5.33 -10.36
N PHE A 145 -1.71 4.02 -10.55
CA PHE A 145 -0.45 3.42 -11.01
C PHE A 145 -0.09 3.88 -12.44
N CYS A 146 -1.06 4.00 -13.34
CA CYS A 146 -0.83 4.56 -14.68
C CYS A 146 -0.36 6.03 -14.60
N ALA A 147 -1.01 6.85 -13.78
CA ALA A 147 -0.60 8.23 -13.54
C ALA A 147 0.81 8.30 -12.94
N SER A 148 1.11 7.52 -11.91
CA SER A 148 2.44 7.45 -11.30
C SER A 148 3.51 7.03 -12.30
N LEU A 149 3.26 6.03 -13.15
CA LEU A 149 4.20 5.60 -14.19
C LEU A 149 4.47 6.70 -15.22
N SER A 150 3.43 7.41 -15.67
CA SER A 150 3.59 8.56 -16.57
C SER A 150 4.45 9.64 -15.92
N VAL A 151 4.16 9.98 -14.66
CA VAL A 151 4.90 11.00 -13.93
C VAL A 151 6.35 10.59 -13.71
N ILE A 152 6.62 9.34 -13.29
CA ILE A 152 7.98 8.78 -13.18
C ILE A 152 8.74 8.94 -14.49
N GLY A 153 8.13 8.59 -15.63
CA GLY A 153 8.74 8.77 -16.95
C GLY A 153 9.12 10.22 -17.25
N THR A 154 8.20 11.16 -17.01
CA THR A 154 8.46 12.59 -17.20
C THR A 154 9.52 13.13 -16.24
N SER A 155 9.53 12.68 -14.97
CA SER A 155 10.54 13.08 -13.98
C SER A 155 11.93 12.58 -14.37
N ILE A 156 12.05 11.35 -14.89
CA ILE A 156 13.33 10.82 -15.37
C ILE A 156 13.86 11.65 -16.54
N TYR A 157 13.00 11.97 -17.52
CA TYR A 157 13.36 12.85 -18.63
C TYR A 157 13.80 14.23 -18.14
N LEU A 158 13.05 14.82 -17.21
CA LEU A 158 13.38 16.12 -16.65
C LEU A 158 14.75 16.10 -15.95
N LEU A 159 15.06 15.04 -15.19
CA LEU A 159 16.34 14.86 -14.51
C LEU A 159 17.54 14.76 -15.46
N THR A 160 17.37 14.39 -16.74
CA THR A 160 18.47 14.39 -17.72
C THR A 160 18.71 15.76 -18.36
N THR A 161 17.69 16.63 -18.38
CA THR A 161 17.79 17.97 -18.97
C THR A 161 18.28 19.03 -17.98
N ILE A 162 17.96 18.86 -16.68
CA ILE A 162 18.30 19.83 -15.64
C ILE A 162 19.76 19.66 -15.20
N LYS A 163 20.42 20.79 -14.86
CA LYS A 163 21.76 20.80 -14.27
C LYS A 163 21.79 20.05 -12.93
N VAL A 164 22.74 19.13 -12.80
CA VAL A 164 22.99 18.38 -11.56
C VAL A 164 23.25 19.36 -10.41
N TYR A 165 22.66 19.08 -9.24
CA TYR A 165 22.71 19.91 -8.02
C TYR A 165 21.98 21.26 -8.06
N SER A 166 21.23 21.57 -9.11
CA SER A 166 20.28 22.69 -9.07
C SER A 166 19.12 22.43 -8.10
N ALA A 167 18.42 23.48 -7.65
CA ALA A 167 17.23 23.35 -6.81
C ALA A 167 16.17 22.45 -7.49
N ASP A 168 15.91 22.68 -8.78
CA ASP A 168 14.94 21.90 -9.56
C ASP A 168 15.31 20.42 -9.66
N PHE A 169 16.60 20.10 -9.73
CA PHE A 169 17.09 18.72 -9.69
C PHE A 169 16.76 18.05 -8.36
N VAL A 170 17.02 18.73 -7.24
CA VAL A 170 16.74 18.22 -5.89
C VAL A 170 15.23 18.00 -5.71
N ILE A 171 14.40 18.97 -6.12
CA ILE A 171 12.94 18.89 -6.00
C ILE A 171 12.39 17.73 -6.83
N THR A 172 12.79 17.64 -8.11
CA THR A 172 12.36 16.56 -9.01
C THR A 172 12.78 15.19 -8.47
N THR A 173 13.97 15.10 -7.88
CA THR A 173 14.46 13.86 -7.26
C THR A 173 13.65 13.49 -6.01
N LEU A 174 13.37 14.45 -5.12
CA LEU A 174 12.54 14.22 -3.93
C LEU A 174 11.11 13.81 -4.30
N TYR A 175 10.56 14.42 -5.36
CA TYR A 175 9.25 14.07 -5.88
C TYR A 175 9.24 12.64 -6.48
N LEU A 176 10.26 12.28 -7.25
CA LEU A 176 10.43 10.92 -7.77
C LEU A 176 10.53 9.88 -6.63
N ILE A 177 11.31 10.17 -5.59
CA ILE A 177 11.43 9.31 -4.40
C ILE A 177 10.08 9.18 -3.68
N CYS A 178 9.29 10.25 -3.62
CA CYS A 178 7.95 10.24 -3.04
C CYS A 178 7.02 9.27 -3.79
N LEU A 179 6.96 9.37 -5.12
CA LEU A 179 6.14 8.49 -5.97
C LEU A 179 6.58 7.03 -5.90
N LEU A 180 7.89 6.76 -5.87
CA LEU A 180 8.39 5.40 -5.71
C LEU A 180 8.03 4.82 -4.33
N ASN A 181 8.11 5.62 -3.27
CA ASN A 181 7.67 5.20 -1.93
C ASN A 181 6.17 4.91 -1.90
N GLN A 182 5.37 5.71 -2.60
CA GLN A 182 3.94 5.48 -2.71
C GLN A 182 3.62 4.12 -3.35
N MET A 183 4.24 3.80 -4.49
CA MET A 183 4.05 2.49 -5.15
C MET A 183 4.57 1.34 -4.26
N LEU A 184 5.72 1.53 -3.62
CA LEU A 184 6.29 0.56 -2.68
C LEU A 184 5.33 0.24 -1.55
N LEU A 185 4.66 1.25 -0.99
CA LEU A 185 3.74 1.11 0.13
C LEU A 185 2.60 0.15 -0.22
N TYR A 186 1.95 0.34 -1.37
CA TYR A 186 0.88 -0.56 -1.84
C TYR A 186 1.39 -1.98 -2.10
N CYS A 187 2.52 -2.11 -2.81
CA CYS A 187 3.09 -3.41 -3.14
C CYS A 187 3.56 -4.17 -1.89
N TRP A 188 4.10 -3.47 -0.90
CA TRP A 188 4.55 -4.06 0.36
C TRP A 188 3.40 -4.63 1.16
N TYR A 189 2.38 -3.82 1.48
CA TYR A 189 1.26 -4.29 2.31
C TYR A 189 0.43 -5.35 1.60
N SER A 190 0.25 -5.24 0.27
CA SER A 190 -0.41 -6.30 -0.51
C SER A 190 0.37 -7.62 -0.45
N ASN A 191 1.71 -7.55 -0.49
CA ASN A 191 2.56 -8.73 -0.34
C ASN A 191 2.52 -9.31 1.09
N GLN A 192 2.41 -8.48 2.12
CA GLN A 192 2.25 -8.96 3.50
C GLN A 192 0.94 -9.76 3.68
N VAL A 193 -0.17 -9.29 3.11
CA VAL A 193 -1.43 -10.05 3.09
C VAL A 193 -1.25 -11.42 2.42
N LEU A 194 -0.56 -11.46 1.27
CA LEU A 194 -0.26 -12.70 0.58
C LEU A 194 0.56 -13.67 1.46
N LEU A 195 1.60 -13.17 2.13
CA LEU A 195 2.45 -13.99 3.01
C LEU A 195 1.67 -14.51 4.23
N ASN A 196 0.96 -13.63 4.94
CA ASN A 196 0.18 -14.01 6.13
C ASN A 196 -0.94 -14.99 5.80
N SER A 197 -1.55 -14.87 4.61
CA SER A 197 -2.54 -15.83 4.14
C SER A 197 -1.92 -17.20 3.83
N ARG A 198 -0.69 -17.27 3.30
CA ARG A 198 0.03 -18.53 3.11
C ARG A 198 0.41 -19.19 4.44
N GLU A 199 0.76 -18.39 5.44
CA GLU A 199 1.07 -18.90 6.79
C GLU A 199 -0.12 -19.57 7.46
N LEU A 200 -1.35 -19.27 7.06
CA LEU A 200 -2.55 -19.93 7.60
C LEU A 200 -2.53 -21.43 7.36
N PHE A 201 -2.14 -21.86 6.16
CA PHE A 201 -2.00 -23.29 5.85
C PHE A 201 -1.02 -23.98 6.81
N ARG A 202 0.17 -23.39 6.98
CA ARG A 202 1.21 -23.92 7.90
C ARG A 202 0.74 -23.90 9.35
N SER A 203 0.04 -22.84 9.75
CA SER A 203 -0.49 -22.68 11.10
C SER A 203 -1.49 -23.78 11.42
N ILE A 204 -2.41 -24.11 10.51
CA ILE A 204 -3.34 -25.22 10.72
C ILE A 204 -2.58 -26.56 10.71
N TYR A 205 -1.66 -26.77 9.76
CA TYR A 205 -0.90 -28.02 9.64
C TYR A 205 -0.08 -28.34 10.90
N ASN A 206 0.52 -27.32 11.51
CA ASN A 206 1.36 -27.46 12.71
C ASN A 206 0.57 -27.62 14.01
N THR A 207 -0.76 -27.54 13.98
CA THR A 207 -1.57 -27.98 15.13
C THR A 207 -1.58 -29.50 15.19
N ASP A 208 -1.68 -30.14 16.36
CA ASP A 208 -1.96 -31.58 16.42
C ASP A 208 -3.44 -31.87 16.10
N TRP A 209 -3.92 -31.38 14.95
CA TRP A 209 -5.33 -31.49 14.52
C TRP A 209 -5.80 -32.94 14.40
N ILE A 210 -4.88 -33.90 14.26
CA ILE A 210 -5.16 -35.34 14.22
C ILE A 210 -5.73 -35.84 15.55
N THR A 211 -5.43 -35.18 16.69
CA THR A 211 -5.99 -35.56 18.00
C THR A 211 -7.40 -35.03 18.23
N LEU A 212 -7.91 -34.17 17.33
CA LEU A 212 -9.23 -33.56 17.42
C LEU A 212 -10.34 -34.51 16.94
N HIS A 213 -11.60 -34.17 17.21
CA HIS A 213 -12.74 -34.96 16.77
C HIS A 213 -12.83 -35.02 15.24
N SER A 214 -13.29 -36.14 14.67
CA SER A 214 -13.31 -36.36 13.21
C SER A 214 -14.09 -35.30 12.42
N LYS A 215 -15.14 -34.71 13.02
CA LYS A 215 -15.88 -33.59 12.41
C LYS A 215 -14.97 -32.36 12.27
N THR A 216 -14.22 -32.03 13.30
CA THR A 216 -13.29 -30.90 13.35
C THR A 216 -12.12 -31.10 12.40
N GLN A 217 -11.57 -32.32 12.33
CA GLN A 217 -10.53 -32.68 11.37
C GLN A 217 -10.95 -32.38 9.93
N LYS A 218 -12.14 -32.85 9.52
CA LYS A 218 -12.68 -32.58 8.17
C LYS A 218 -12.81 -31.08 7.90
N THR A 219 -13.29 -30.36 8.90
CA THR A 219 -13.49 -28.91 8.85
C THR A 219 -12.17 -28.14 8.71
N LEU A 220 -11.15 -28.51 9.48
CA LEU A 220 -9.80 -27.93 9.37
C LEU A 220 -9.13 -28.29 8.03
N LEU A 221 -9.37 -29.49 7.52
CA LEU A 221 -8.87 -29.92 6.21
C LEU A 221 -9.47 -29.08 5.07
N LEU A 222 -10.77 -28.78 5.12
CA LEU A 222 -11.40 -27.83 4.19
C LEU A 222 -10.77 -26.44 4.30
N MET A 223 -10.50 -25.97 5.52
CA MET A 223 -9.85 -24.69 5.73
C MET A 223 -8.41 -24.66 5.17
N MET A 224 -7.64 -25.75 5.32
CA MET A 224 -6.34 -25.89 4.68
C MET A 224 -6.44 -25.89 3.15
N LEU A 225 -7.42 -26.58 2.58
CA LEU A 225 -7.67 -26.57 1.14
C LEU A 225 -7.97 -25.15 0.64
N MET A 226 -8.78 -24.39 1.37
CA MET A 226 -9.02 -22.98 1.04
C MET A 226 -7.75 -22.13 1.18
N ALA A 227 -6.99 -22.30 2.26
CA ALA A 227 -5.73 -21.58 2.52
C ALA A 227 -4.62 -21.91 1.51
N SER A 228 -4.72 -23.03 0.78
CA SER A 228 -3.80 -23.38 -0.30
C SER A 228 -3.85 -22.40 -1.48
N SER A 229 -4.97 -21.67 -1.63
CA SER A 229 -5.11 -20.52 -2.51
C SER A 229 -5.01 -19.24 -1.69
N PRO A 230 -3.82 -18.65 -1.51
CA PRO A 230 -3.64 -17.50 -0.65
C PRO A 230 -4.35 -16.25 -1.20
N ILE A 231 -4.69 -15.35 -0.29
CA ILE A 231 -5.35 -14.09 -0.60
C ILE A 231 -4.38 -13.22 -1.40
N GLN A 232 -4.72 -13.02 -2.67
CA GLN A 232 -4.03 -12.08 -3.55
C GLN A 232 -4.96 -10.90 -3.82
N LEU A 233 -4.63 -9.75 -3.24
CA LEU A 233 -5.39 -8.53 -3.47
C LEU A 233 -5.26 -8.07 -4.93
N PHE A 234 -6.33 -7.45 -5.44
CA PHE A 234 -6.38 -6.90 -6.81
C PHE A 234 -6.10 -7.95 -7.90
N LYS A 235 -6.49 -9.21 -7.65
CA LYS A 235 -6.40 -10.31 -8.62
C LYS A 235 -7.22 -9.96 -9.86
N GLY A 236 -6.55 -9.86 -11.02
CA GLY A 236 -7.16 -9.45 -12.29
C GLY A 236 -6.80 -8.03 -12.74
N ALA A 237 -6.06 -7.26 -11.93
CA ALA A 237 -5.46 -6.01 -12.40
C ALA A 237 -4.50 -6.28 -13.58
N ILE A 238 -4.57 -5.44 -14.62
CA ILE A 238 -3.62 -5.45 -15.75
C ILE A 238 -2.19 -5.23 -15.22
N ILE A 239 -2.05 -4.35 -14.22
CA ILE A 239 -0.80 -4.09 -13.50
C ILE A 239 -0.81 -4.92 -12.22
N LYS A 240 0.13 -5.87 -12.10
CA LYS A 240 0.30 -6.66 -10.87
C LYS A 240 0.77 -5.74 -9.73
N VAL A 241 -0.02 -5.65 -8.67
CA VAL A 241 0.35 -4.94 -7.43
C VAL A 241 1.17 -5.88 -6.54
N ASN A 242 2.46 -6.04 -6.86
CA ASN A 242 3.39 -6.86 -6.07
C ASN A 242 4.81 -6.27 -6.08
N LEU A 243 5.66 -6.78 -5.18
CA LEU A 243 7.05 -6.32 -5.06
C LEU A 243 7.86 -6.55 -6.34
N ASP A 244 7.62 -7.64 -7.07
CA ASP A 244 8.31 -7.93 -8.33
C ASP A 244 8.03 -6.87 -9.40
N ALA A 245 6.77 -6.45 -9.54
CA ALA A 245 6.39 -5.39 -10.47
C ALA A 245 7.05 -4.06 -10.08
N PHE A 246 7.08 -3.72 -8.79
CA PHE A 246 7.77 -2.53 -8.30
C PHE A 246 9.28 -2.56 -8.61
N LEU A 247 9.95 -3.69 -8.38
CA LEU A 247 11.37 -3.85 -8.71
C LEU A 247 11.62 -3.70 -10.22
N ASN A 248 10.71 -4.19 -11.06
CA ASN A 248 10.79 -3.99 -12.50
C ASN A 248 10.64 -2.52 -12.90
N VAL A 249 9.73 -1.78 -12.26
CA VAL A 249 9.58 -0.33 -12.45
C VAL A 249 10.87 0.40 -12.06
N LEU A 250 11.50 0.06 -10.94
CA LEU A 250 12.79 0.64 -10.53
C LEU A 250 13.90 0.36 -11.55
N LYS A 251 14.06 -0.90 -11.97
CA LYS A 251 15.07 -1.30 -12.96
C LYS A 251 14.87 -0.57 -14.29
N PHE A 252 13.64 -0.52 -14.76
CA PHE A 252 13.27 0.19 -15.98
C PHE A 252 13.58 1.69 -15.87
N SER A 253 13.21 2.30 -14.74
CA SER A 253 13.45 3.72 -14.48
C SER A 253 14.95 4.06 -14.50
N TYR A 254 15.76 3.26 -13.82
CA TYR A 254 17.22 3.42 -13.80
C TYR A 254 17.85 3.20 -15.18
N SER A 255 17.40 2.17 -15.91
CA SER A 255 17.86 1.90 -17.27
C SER A 255 17.52 3.05 -18.21
N ALA A 256 16.28 3.55 -18.18
CA ALA A 256 15.83 4.68 -18.97
C ALA A 256 16.64 5.95 -18.67
N PHE A 257 16.90 6.23 -17.38
CA PHE A 257 17.74 7.36 -16.98
C PHE A 257 19.16 7.27 -17.57
N ASN A 258 19.80 6.09 -17.49
CA ASN A 258 21.14 5.91 -18.03
C ASN A 258 21.19 6.03 -19.55
N ILE A 259 20.19 5.50 -20.26
CA ILE A 259 20.07 5.62 -21.72
C ILE A 259 19.89 7.09 -22.11
N LEU A 260 18.98 7.80 -21.46
CA LEU A 260 18.68 9.22 -21.75
C LEU A 260 19.80 10.18 -21.32
N LYS A 261 20.64 9.78 -20.36
CA LYS A 261 21.84 10.52 -19.95
C LYS A 261 23.04 10.26 -20.87
N ASN A 262 23.13 9.08 -21.48
CA ASN A 262 24.22 8.68 -22.37
C ASN A 262 23.89 8.61 -23.89
N PRO A 263 22.96 9.39 -24.49
CA PRO A 263 22.76 9.35 -25.94
C PRO A 263 23.91 10.02 -26.71
N SER A 264 24.85 10.68 -26.02
CA SER A 264 25.94 11.47 -26.60
C SER A 264 27.26 10.72 -26.80
N LYS A 265 27.30 9.38 -26.65
CA LYS A 265 28.51 8.57 -26.92
C LYS A 265 28.43 7.71 -28.17
N ASP A 266 27.24 7.47 -28.72
CA ASP A 266 27.04 6.58 -29.87
C ASP A 266 26.85 7.35 -31.20
N LEU A 267 27.11 8.66 -31.20
CA LEU A 267 26.97 9.55 -32.38
C LEU A 267 28.25 10.31 -32.76
N ASN A 268 29.42 9.94 -32.21
CA ASN A 268 30.72 10.49 -32.60
C ASN A 268 31.68 9.40 -33.07
#